data_AF-A0A950TQK8-F1
#
_entry.id   AF-A0A950TQK8-F1
#
_cell.length_a   1.000
_cell.length_b   1.000
_cell.length_c   1.000
_cell.angle_alpha   90.00
_cell.angle_beta   90.00
_cell.angle_gamma   90.00
#
_symmetry.space_group_name_H-M   'P 1'
#
loop_
_entity.id
_entity.type
_entity.pdbx_description
1 polymer ?
#
loop_
_entity_poly.entity_id
_entity_poly.type
_entity_poly.pdbx_seq_one_letter_code
_entity_poly.pdbx_strand_id
1 'polypeptide(L)'
;MFRKFITAAAFIGAVIIATNLAAAAQTVPLSGRVVQKGADGKPVGVGGVTIDVYRSDLKGALPTTTTDKNGYFSYAGVMAQAVYIIAVSGPGLQAQVFNNIRTNQGDITVTVVAGNGVRLTEDQARQLAANPSLGENGTDAKKQQAEYEAKLNEAKSKNDKAQKTNQIVASSLKEGNDAFNAKNFDVAIAKYDEGITADPDFVGTAPVLLNNRGAAYLGRGTDSYNKAIKLTEPTEMVDGKMKAKADFLNAAQSYVKAWTVVKNANSSDTTGMDLGATKGATLRGAKDVFRIASRTELVDPGVIDAAKLLIPEYVSSEPDVAKKAEAELFYADLFRATGDYQAAIDAYKKVLEVQPDNPDALAMIGACYYALGAANNSDKAMYQEGANYLQKYISVAPDGHKYKKDVADILEALKKENVIPQKVPATGGGKKRGS
;
A
#
# COMPACT_ATOMS: atom_id res chain seq x y z
N MET A 1 16.68 65.52 -9.59
CA MET A 1 17.94 65.11 -10.24
C MET A 1 17.67 63.76 -10.91
N PHE A 2 17.40 63.65 -12.22
CA PHE A 2 18.34 63.72 -13.38
C PHE A 2 19.67 63.01 -13.05
N ARG A 3 20.24 62.02 -13.77
CA ARG A 3 20.09 61.32 -15.06
C ARG A 3 21.00 60.06 -14.96
N LYS A 4 20.66 58.87 -15.51
CA LYS A 4 21.08 58.29 -16.83
C LYS A 4 22.60 58.37 -17.10
N PHE A 5 23.29 57.35 -17.64
CA PHE A 5 23.29 56.84 -19.04
C PHE A 5 23.85 55.39 -19.12
N ILE A 6 23.24 54.40 -19.81
CA ILE A 6 23.18 54.04 -21.26
C ILE A 6 24.52 53.44 -21.77
N THR A 7 24.59 52.22 -22.34
CA THR A 7 24.26 51.78 -23.73
C THR A 7 23.95 50.26 -23.77
N ALA A 8 22.99 49.66 -24.48
CA ALA A 8 22.41 49.76 -25.84
C ALA A 8 23.07 48.84 -26.91
N ALA A 9 22.35 47.77 -27.29
CA ALA A 9 22.30 47.11 -28.62
C ALA A 9 21.16 46.06 -28.57
N ALA A 10 19.92 46.34 -28.98
CA ALA A 10 19.37 46.43 -30.34
C ALA A 10 19.35 45.09 -31.11
N PHE A 11 18.20 44.40 -31.07
CA PHE A 11 17.64 43.71 -32.23
C PHE A 11 16.11 43.86 -32.24
N ILE A 12 15.59 44.14 -33.43
CA ILE A 12 14.27 44.63 -33.79
C ILE A 12 13.31 43.45 -34.06
N GLY A 13 12.03 43.59 -33.73
CA GLY A 13 11.00 42.66 -34.21
C GLY A 13 9.57 42.83 -33.65
N ALA A 14 8.92 43.95 -33.97
CA ALA A 14 7.47 44.16 -34.09
C ALA A 14 6.50 43.49 -33.07
N VAL A 15 6.09 44.25 -32.04
CA VAL A 15 4.80 44.03 -31.35
C VAL A 15 3.70 44.63 -32.23
N ILE A 16 3.07 43.80 -33.05
CA ILE A 16 1.79 44.13 -33.68
C ILE A 16 0.73 43.94 -32.60
N ILE A 17 0.13 45.06 -32.15
CA ILE A 17 -1.16 45.04 -31.45
C ILE A 17 -2.20 44.64 -32.49
N ALA A 18 -2.41 43.34 -32.64
CA ALA A 18 -3.57 42.81 -33.35
C ALA A 18 -4.72 42.79 -32.35
N THR A 19 -5.58 43.80 -32.41
CA THR A 19 -6.95 43.69 -31.91
C THR A 19 -7.64 42.57 -32.69
N ASN A 20 -7.54 41.34 -32.21
CA ASN A 20 -8.43 40.28 -32.64
C ASN A 20 -9.82 40.64 -32.11
N LEU A 21 -10.59 41.32 -32.95
CA LEU A 21 -12.04 41.23 -32.95
C LEU A 21 -12.36 39.73 -32.93
N ALA A 22 -12.72 39.20 -31.76
CA ALA A 22 -13.32 37.89 -31.66
C ALA A 22 -14.60 37.98 -32.50
N ALA A 23 -14.58 37.37 -33.69
CA ALA A 23 -15.78 37.13 -34.45
C ALA A 23 -16.73 36.38 -33.49
N ALA A 24 -17.84 37.02 -33.11
CA ALA A 24 -18.83 36.39 -32.26
C ALA A 24 -19.29 35.11 -32.97
N ALA A 25 -18.90 33.95 -32.43
CA ALA A 25 -19.32 32.67 -32.99
C ALA A 25 -20.84 32.59 -32.87
N GLN A 26 -21.55 32.68 -33.99
CA GLN A 26 -22.99 32.47 -34.00
C GLN A 26 -23.28 31.05 -33.50
N THR A 27 -24.22 30.91 -32.58
CA THR A 27 -24.68 29.60 -32.11
C THR A 27 -26.08 29.31 -32.61
N VAL A 28 -26.34 28.07 -33.00
CA VAL A 28 -27.63 27.59 -33.49
C VAL A 28 -27.98 26.28 -32.79
N PRO A 29 -29.28 25.91 -32.68
CA PRO A 29 -29.66 24.65 -32.08
C PRO A 29 -29.25 23.46 -32.97
N LEU A 30 -28.89 22.35 -32.33
CA LEU A 30 -28.77 21.04 -32.99
C LEU A 30 -29.85 20.12 -32.39
N SER A 31 -30.82 19.71 -33.20
CA SER A 31 -31.96 18.92 -32.74
C SER A 31 -32.27 17.75 -33.66
N GLY A 32 -33.04 16.81 -33.14
CA GLY A 32 -33.45 15.63 -33.89
C GLY A 32 -34.43 14.73 -33.16
N ARG A 33 -34.78 13.63 -33.82
CA ARG A 33 -35.66 12.59 -33.31
C ARG A 33 -35.06 11.21 -33.52
N VAL A 34 -35.12 10.39 -32.47
CA VAL A 34 -34.84 8.96 -32.54
C VAL A 34 -36.14 8.19 -32.64
N VAL A 35 -36.24 7.35 -33.66
CA VAL A 35 -37.45 6.60 -34.01
C VAL A 35 -37.14 5.12 -34.21
N GLN A 36 -38.16 4.28 -34.06
CA GLN A 36 -38.15 2.87 -34.46
C GLN A 36 -39.33 2.60 -35.39
N LYS A 37 -39.28 1.49 -36.13
CA LYS A 37 -40.38 1.07 -37.01
C LYS A 37 -41.55 0.56 -36.17
N GLY A 38 -42.69 1.25 -36.21
CA GLY A 38 -43.94 0.83 -35.57
C GLY A 38 -44.58 -0.37 -36.27
N ALA A 39 -45.55 -1.00 -35.61
CA ALA A 39 -46.28 -2.16 -36.13
C ALA A 39 -47.06 -1.87 -37.42
N ASP A 40 -47.47 -0.62 -37.63
CA ASP A 40 -48.11 -0.10 -38.84
C ASP A 40 -47.12 0.42 -39.89
N GLY A 41 -45.81 0.23 -39.65
CA GLY A 41 -44.73 0.73 -40.49
C GLY A 41 -44.40 2.21 -40.32
N LYS A 42 -45.12 2.96 -39.47
CA LYS A 42 -44.84 4.38 -39.22
C LYS A 42 -43.73 4.55 -38.18
N PRO A 43 -42.91 5.60 -38.26
CA PRO A 43 -41.89 5.89 -37.24
C PRO A 43 -42.53 6.22 -35.89
N VAL A 44 -42.11 5.52 -34.84
CA VAL A 44 -42.52 5.77 -33.45
C VAL A 44 -41.31 6.26 -32.66
N GLY A 45 -41.46 7.35 -31.91
CA GLY A 45 -40.39 7.92 -31.09
C GLY A 45 -39.89 6.97 -30.01
N VAL A 46 -38.59 6.98 -29.75
CA VAL A 46 -37.95 6.14 -28.72
C VAL A 46 -37.36 7.02 -27.63
N GLY A 47 -37.93 6.95 -26.42
CA GLY A 47 -37.48 7.74 -25.29
C GLY A 47 -36.34 7.12 -24.49
N GLY A 48 -35.56 7.96 -23.80
CA GLY A 48 -34.44 7.54 -22.97
C GLY A 48 -33.20 7.09 -23.74
N VAL A 49 -33.12 7.36 -25.05
CA VAL A 49 -31.95 7.06 -25.88
C VAL A 49 -30.88 8.11 -25.61
N THR A 50 -29.68 7.65 -25.28
CA THR A 50 -28.51 8.50 -25.02
C THR A 50 -27.93 9.04 -26.33
N ILE A 51 -27.70 10.35 -26.35
CA ILE A 51 -27.11 11.09 -27.46
C ILE A 51 -25.81 11.72 -26.98
N ASP A 52 -24.72 11.37 -27.65
CA ASP A 52 -23.39 11.97 -27.46
C ASP A 52 -22.98 12.69 -28.73
N VAL A 53 -22.49 13.93 -28.58
CA VAL A 53 -22.12 14.78 -29.73
C VAL A 53 -20.69 15.26 -29.57
N TYR A 54 -19.87 15.02 -30.59
CA TYR A 54 -18.45 15.36 -30.61
C TYR A 54 -18.13 16.31 -31.76
N ARG A 55 -17.19 17.24 -31.58
CA ARG A 55 -16.67 18.05 -32.70
C ARG A 55 -15.78 17.22 -33.60
N SER A 56 -16.00 17.25 -34.92
CA SER A 56 -15.24 16.42 -35.87
C SER A 56 -13.78 16.88 -36.05
N ASP A 57 -13.50 18.17 -35.83
CA ASP A 57 -12.22 18.85 -36.10
C ASP A 57 -11.29 18.97 -34.88
N LEU A 58 -11.80 18.80 -33.66
CA LEU A 58 -11.00 18.80 -32.44
C LEU A 58 -11.58 17.89 -31.35
N LYS A 59 -10.74 17.51 -30.38
CA LYS A 59 -11.19 16.73 -29.23
C LYS A 59 -12.06 17.62 -28.34
N GLY A 60 -13.32 17.23 -28.14
CA GLY A 60 -14.33 18.05 -27.49
C GLY A 60 -15.74 17.52 -27.71
N ALA A 61 -16.51 17.42 -26.62
CA ALA A 61 -17.87 16.90 -26.59
C ALA A 61 -18.86 17.97 -26.11
N LEU A 62 -20.08 17.92 -26.63
CA LEU A 62 -21.22 18.59 -25.99
C LEU A 62 -21.69 17.74 -24.80
N PRO A 63 -22.39 18.34 -23.82
CA PRO A 63 -22.97 17.58 -22.71
C PRO A 63 -23.89 16.46 -23.20
N THR A 64 -23.71 15.23 -22.73
CA THR A 64 -24.62 14.12 -23.06
C THR A 64 -26.06 14.49 -22.74
N THR A 65 -27.00 14.14 -23.62
CA THR A 65 -28.44 14.23 -23.35
C THR A 65 -29.13 12.89 -23.61
N THR A 66 -30.39 12.78 -23.21
CA THR A 66 -31.28 11.67 -23.58
C THR A 66 -32.50 12.19 -24.33
N THR A 67 -33.12 11.32 -25.15
CA THR A 67 -34.36 11.65 -25.84
C THR A 67 -35.56 11.69 -24.89
N ASP A 68 -36.50 12.59 -25.17
CA ASP A 68 -37.80 12.63 -24.50
C ASP A 68 -38.69 11.43 -24.87
N LYS A 69 -39.88 11.32 -24.26
CA LYS A 69 -40.83 10.22 -24.53
C LYS A 69 -41.25 10.06 -26.00
N ASN A 70 -41.10 11.11 -26.83
CA ASN A 70 -41.41 11.13 -28.24
C ASN A 70 -40.16 10.96 -29.13
N GLY A 71 -39.01 10.65 -28.53
CA GLY A 71 -37.73 10.48 -29.21
C GLY A 71 -36.98 11.78 -29.52
N TYR A 72 -37.46 12.94 -29.06
CA TYR A 72 -36.86 14.23 -29.41
C TYR A 72 -35.64 14.54 -28.53
N PHE A 73 -34.59 15.13 -29.13
CA PHE A 73 -33.44 15.69 -28.43
C PHE A 73 -33.07 17.06 -29.02
N SER A 74 -32.44 17.92 -28.21
CA SER A 74 -31.95 19.23 -28.65
C SER A 74 -30.77 19.70 -27.80
N TYR A 75 -29.85 20.39 -28.46
CA TYR A 75 -28.70 21.06 -27.87
C TYR A 75 -28.79 22.55 -28.16
N ALA A 76 -28.69 23.38 -27.12
CA ALA A 76 -28.59 24.82 -27.24
C ALA A 76 -27.12 25.27 -27.36
N GLY A 77 -26.89 26.44 -27.96
CA GLY A 77 -25.56 27.05 -27.97
C GLY A 77 -24.52 26.34 -28.85
N VAL A 78 -24.94 25.54 -29.83
CA VAL A 78 -24.02 24.78 -30.70
C VAL A 78 -23.39 25.70 -31.74
N MET A 79 -22.07 25.65 -31.90
CA MET A 79 -21.32 26.54 -32.78
C MET A 79 -21.77 26.39 -34.24
N ALA A 80 -22.19 27.50 -34.87
CA ALA A 80 -22.51 27.51 -36.29
C ALA A 80 -21.26 27.20 -37.13
N GLN A 81 -21.46 26.55 -38.27
CA GLN A 81 -20.41 26.13 -39.23
C GLN A 81 -19.46 25.00 -38.77
N ALA A 82 -19.51 24.58 -37.52
CA ALA A 82 -18.80 23.39 -37.06
C ALA A 82 -19.44 22.10 -37.61
N VAL A 83 -18.62 21.05 -37.72
CA VAL A 83 -19.02 19.70 -38.13
C VAL A 83 -18.96 18.78 -36.92
N TYR A 84 -19.97 17.92 -36.79
CA TYR A 84 -20.19 17.08 -35.63
C TYR A 84 -20.30 15.60 -35.97
N ILE A 85 -19.97 14.78 -34.98
CA ILE A 85 -20.25 13.35 -34.89
C ILE A 85 -21.34 13.17 -33.85
N ILE A 86 -22.42 12.47 -34.20
CA ILE A 86 -23.48 12.08 -33.27
C ILE A 86 -23.40 10.57 -33.04
N ALA A 87 -23.24 10.15 -31.78
CA ALA A 87 -23.37 8.76 -31.37
C ALA A 87 -24.69 8.56 -30.62
N VAL A 88 -25.45 7.55 -31.05
CA VAL A 88 -26.78 7.20 -30.53
C VAL A 88 -26.70 5.83 -29.89
N SER A 89 -27.12 5.71 -28.62
CA SER A 89 -27.07 4.44 -27.86
C SER A 89 -28.19 4.36 -26.83
N GLY A 90 -28.60 3.16 -26.45
CA GLY A 90 -29.62 2.97 -25.41
C GLY A 90 -29.85 1.49 -25.12
N PRO A 91 -30.51 1.14 -24.00
CA PRO A 91 -30.72 -0.26 -23.60
C PRO A 91 -31.37 -1.07 -24.73
N GLY A 92 -30.75 -2.19 -25.11
CA GLY A 92 -31.26 -3.07 -26.18
C GLY A 92 -31.15 -2.50 -27.60
N LEU A 93 -30.43 -1.38 -27.80
CA LEU A 93 -30.20 -0.77 -29.10
C LEU A 93 -28.77 -1.02 -29.60
N GLN A 94 -28.60 -1.10 -30.91
CA GLN A 94 -27.28 -1.05 -31.53
C GLN A 94 -26.78 0.39 -31.51
N ALA A 95 -25.54 0.60 -31.05
CA ALA A 95 -24.92 1.90 -31.13
C ALA A 95 -24.72 2.32 -32.61
N GLN A 96 -25.12 3.55 -32.94
CA GLN A 96 -24.97 4.11 -34.29
C GLN A 96 -24.20 5.41 -34.24
N VAL A 97 -23.40 5.67 -35.27
CA VAL A 97 -22.60 6.89 -35.38
C VAL A 97 -22.89 7.57 -36.71
N PHE A 98 -23.18 8.87 -36.63
CA PHE A 98 -23.42 9.73 -37.78
C PHE A 98 -22.33 10.79 -37.83
N ASN A 99 -21.59 10.81 -38.93
CA ASN A 99 -20.53 11.80 -39.16
C ASN A 99 -21.01 12.92 -40.09
N ASN A 100 -20.23 13.99 -40.16
CA ASN A 100 -20.44 15.12 -41.05
C ASN A 100 -21.76 15.87 -40.81
N ILE A 101 -22.21 15.91 -39.55
CA ILE A 101 -23.45 16.59 -39.15
C ILE A 101 -23.20 18.09 -39.02
N ARG A 102 -24.06 18.90 -39.65
CA ARG A 102 -23.99 20.36 -39.58
C ARG A 102 -25.27 20.92 -38.98
N THR A 103 -25.14 22.01 -38.22
CA THR A 103 -26.24 22.62 -37.46
C THR A 103 -27.27 23.36 -38.31
N ASN A 104 -27.06 23.51 -39.62
CA ASN A 104 -27.99 24.15 -40.55
C ASN A 104 -28.83 23.17 -41.39
N GLN A 105 -28.79 21.87 -41.09
CA GLN A 105 -29.44 20.82 -41.90
C GLN A 105 -30.88 20.49 -41.45
N GLY A 106 -31.41 21.17 -40.44
CA GLY A 106 -32.72 20.88 -39.85
C GLY A 106 -32.70 19.72 -38.85
N ASP A 107 -33.88 19.25 -38.44
CA ASP A 107 -34.02 18.16 -37.47
C ASP A 107 -33.49 16.83 -38.03
N ILE A 108 -32.56 16.20 -37.30
CA ILE A 108 -31.96 14.92 -37.68
C ILE A 108 -32.89 13.79 -37.26
N THR A 109 -33.22 12.87 -38.17
CA THR A 109 -33.98 11.67 -37.82
C THR A 109 -33.08 10.44 -37.81
N VAL A 110 -33.05 9.72 -36.69
CA VAL A 110 -32.27 8.50 -36.50
C VAL A 110 -33.21 7.31 -36.29
N THR A 111 -33.11 6.30 -37.16
CA THR A 111 -33.87 5.05 -36.99
C THR A 111 -33.01 4.04 -36.22
N VAL A 112 -33.42 3.69 -35.01
CA VAL A 112 -32.70 2.70 -34.20
C VAL A 112 -33.03 1.27 -34.59
N VAL A 113 -32.07 0.39 -34.37
CA VAL A 113 -32.20 -1.06 -34.55
C VAL A 113 -31.82 -1.76 -33.24
N ALA A 114 -32.37 -2.96 -33.04
CA ALA A 114 -32.09 -3.76 -31.85
C ALA A 114 -30.61 -4.14 -31.78
N GLY A 115 -30.04 -4.16 -30.57
CA GLY A 115 -28.66 -4.49 -30.34
C GLY A 115 -28.36 -4.73 -28.86
N ASN A 116 -27.08 -4.66 -28.51
CA ASN A 116 -26.58 -5.06 -27.18
C ASN A 116 -26.63 -3.94 -26.12
N GLY A 117 -27.07 -2.74 -26.49
CA GLY A 117 -27.19 -1.59 -25.59
C GLY A 117 -25.89 -0.93 -25.16
N VAL A 118 -24.79 -1.17 -25.90
CA VAL A 118 -23.50 -0.54 -25.63
C VAL A 118 -23.55 0.95 -25.93
N ARG A 119 -22.93 1.76 -25.06
CA ARG A 119 -22.64 3.16 -25.29
C ARG A 119 -21.15 3.32 -25.67
N LEU A 120 -20.88 4.02 -26.77
CA LEU A 120 -19.53 4.21 -27.29
C LEU A 120 -18.77 5.28 -26.51
N THR A 121 -17.46 5.08 -26.32
CA THR A 121 -16.54 6.15 -25.92
C THR A 121 -16.30 7.13 -27.08
N GLU A 122 -15.80 8.32 -26.80
CA GLU A 122 -15.47 9.33 -27.83
C GLU A 122 -14.51 8.78 -28.88
N ASP A 123 -13.45 8.08 -28.47
CA ASP A 123 -12.45 7.54 -29.40
C ASP A 123 -13.07 6.45 -30.31
N GLN A 124 -13.96 5.60 -29.77
CA GLN A 124 -14.69 4.59 -30.55
C GLN A 124 -15.68 5.24 -31.54
N ALA A 125 -16.41 6.26 -31.12
CA ALA A 125 -17.33 6.99 -31.99
C ALA A 125 -16.58 7.66 -33.14
N ARG A 126 -15.42 8.27 -32.87
CA ARG A 126 -14.57 8.88 -33.90
C ARG A 126 -14.02 7.87 -34.89
N GLN A 127 -13.63 6.69 -34.42
CA GLN A 127 -13.15 5.61 -35.29
C GLN A 127 -14.23 5.10 -36.24
N LEU A 128 -15.46 4.89 -35.73
CA LEU A 128 -16.61 4.47 -36.54
C LEU A 128 -17.01 5.56 -37.55
N ALA A 129 -17.00 6.82 -37.14
CA ALA A 129 -17.28 7.95 -38.01
C ALA A 129 -16.30 8.08 -39.19
N ALA A 130 -15.04 7.66 -39.01
CA ALA A 130 -14.00 7.74 -40.04
C ALA A 130 -14.09 6.61 -41.08
N ASN A 131 -14.78 5.51 -40.79
CA ASN A 131 -14.88 4.35 -41.69
C ASN A 131 -16.31 3.74 -41.64
N PRO A 132 -17.27 4.32 -42.39
CA PRO A 132 -18.67 3.87 -42.39
C PRO A 132 -18.87 2.44 -42.91
N SER A 133 -17.93 1.93 -43.71
CA SER A 133 -17.93 0.55 -44.24
C SER A 133 -17.72 -0.54 -43.19
N LEU A 134 -17.47 -0.18 -41.92
CA LEU A 134 -17.55 -1.09 -40.78
C LEU A 134 -19.00 -1.45 -40.39
N GLY A 135 -20.01 -0.93 -41.11
CA GLY A 135 -21.44 -1.20 -40.92
C GLY A 135 -22.13 -2.03 -42.00
N GLU A 136 -21.45 -2.43 -43.09
CA GLU A 136 -22.07 -3.22 -44.17
C GLU A 136 -21.33 -4.54 -44.50
N ASN A 137 -22.13 -5.57 -44.80
CA ASN A 137 -21.78 -6.98 -44.92
C ASN A 137 -20.74 -7.33 -46.02
N GLY A 138 -19.45 -7.06 -45.77
CA GLY A 138 -18.31 -7.62 -46.53
C GLY A 138 -17.57 -8.72 -45.74
N THR A 139 -17.00 -9.72 -46.40
CA THR A 139 -16.32 -10.87 -45.74
C THR A 139 -15.07 -10.48 -44.93
N ASP A 140 -14.41 -9.36 -45.25
CA ASP A 140 -13.33 -8.78 -44.43
C ASP A 140 -13.86 -7.99 -43.22
N ALA A 141 -15.08 -7.44 -43.31
CA ALA A 141 -15.76 -6.75 -42.22
C ALA A 141 -16.22 -7.72 -41.12
N LYS A 142 -16.63 -8.95 -41.46
CA LYS A 142 -16.94 -9.99 -40.46
C LYS A 142 -15.74 -10.38 -39.60
N LYS A 143 -14.54 -10.38 -40.17
CA LYS A 143 -13.31 -10.72 -39.42
C LYS A 143 -12.88 -9.58 -38.51
N GLN A 144 -12.93 -8.34 -38.99
CA GLN A 144 -12.62 -7.14 -38.18
C GLN A 144 -13.68 -6.86 -37.10
N GLN A 145 -14.96 -7.13 -37.38
CA GLN A 145 -16.03 -7.03 -36.40
C GLN A 145 -15.95 -8.14 -35.34
N ALA A 146 -15.61 -9.37 -35.74
CA ALA A 146 -15.34 -10.45 -34.79
C ALA A 146 -14.11 -10.13 -33.91
N GLU A 147 -13.04 -9.55 -34.47
CA GLU A 147 -11.87 -9.10 -33.70
C GLU A 147 -12.21 -7.93 -32.75
N TYR A 148 -13.08 -7.02 -33.15
CA TYR A 148 -13.56 -5.91 -32.32
C TYR A 148 -14.48 -6.39 -31.18
N GLU A 149 -15.45 -7.25 -31.48
CA GLU A 149 -16.34 -7.88 -30.50
C GLU A 149 -15.54 -8.75 -29.52
N ALA A 150 -14.51 -9.45 -30.00
CA ALA A 150 -13.58 -10.19 -29.15
C ALA A 150 -12.83 -9.26 -28.18
N LYS A 151 -12.29 -8.13 -28.66
CA LYS A 151 -11.62 -7.12 -27.81
C LYS A 151 -12.57 -6.48 -26.80
N LEU A 152 -13.83 -6.22 -27.19
CA LEU A 152 -14.85 -5.65 -26.29
C LEU A 152 -15.26 -6.67 -25.21
N ASN A 153 -15.48 -7.93 -25.60
CA ASN A 153 -15.78 -9.01 -24.67
C ASN A 153 -14.60 -9.30 -23.74
N GLU A 154 -13.37 -9.21 -24.24
CA GLU A 154 -12.15 -9.29 -23.43
C GLU A 154 -12.06 -8.14 -22.42
N ALA A 155 -12.30 -6.90 -22.85
CA ALA A 155 -12.29 -5.73 -21.97
C ALA A 155 -13.40 -5.79 -20.90
N LYS A 156 -14.62 -6.20 -21.29
CA LYS A 156 -15.73 -6.42 -20.37
C LYS A 156 -15.41 -7.51 -19.35
N SER A 157 -14.92 -8.66 -19.82
CA SER A 157 -14.51 -9.77 -18.96
C SER A 157 -13.42 -9.34 -17.96
N LYS A 158 -12.44 -8.55 -18.41
CA LYS A 158 -11.40 -7.96 -17.55
C LYS A 158 -12.00 -6.99 -16.51
N ASN A 159 -12.93 -6.12 -16.91
CA ASN A 159 -13.60 -5.20 -15.98
C ASN A 159 -14.49 -5.91 -14.97
N ASP A 160 -15.28 -6.89 -15.41
CA ASP A 160 -16.15 -7.70 -14.53
C ASP A 160 -15.30 -8.46 -13.51
N LYS A 161 -14.17 -9.03 -13.96
CA LYS A 161 -13.19 -9.68 -13.07
C LYS A 161 -12.60 -8.68 -12.06
N ALA A 162 -12.17 -7.51 -12.51
CA ALA A 162 -11.63 -6.47 -11.64
C ALA A 162 -12.65 -5.98 -10.60
N GLN A 163 -13.91 -5.78 -10.99
CA GLN A 163 -14.98 -5.40 -10.06
C GLN A 163 -15.21 -6.48 -9.01
N LYS A 164 -15.26 -7.76 -9.42
CA LYS A 164 -15.41 -8.87 -8.50
C LYS A 164 -14.23 -8.98 -7.53
N THR A 165 -13.01 -8.84 -8.03
CA THR A 165 -11.79 -8.80 -7.20
C THR A 165 -11.85 -7.66 -6.18
N ASN A 166 -12.18 -6.44 -6.61
CA ASN A 166 -12.29 -5.28 -5.72
C ASN A 166 -13.36 -5.49 -4.64
N GLN A 167 -14.49 -6.11 -4.98
CA GLN A 167 -15.54 -6.46 -4.02
C GLN A 167 -15.04 -7.47 -2.97
N ILE A 168 -14.37 -8.54 -3.41
CA ILE A 168 -13.81 -9.57 -2.50
C ILE A 168 -12.78 -8.94 -1.56
N VAL A 169 -11.87 -8.12 -2.07
CA VAL A 169 -10.85 -7.43 -1.27
C VAL A 169 -11.51 -6.51 -0.23
N ALA A 170 -12.49 -5.71 -0.64
CA ALA A 170 -13.19 -4.80 0.25
C ALA A 170 -14.00 -5.51 1.36
N SER A 171 -14.75 -6.57 1.01
CA SER A 171 -15.49 -7.35 1.99
C SER A 171 -14.56 -8.09 2.96
N SER A 172 -13.50 -8.71 2.42
CA SER A 172 -12.47 -9.42 3.20
C SER A 172 -11.78 -8.49 4.19
N LEU A 173 -11.39 -7.28 3.76
CA LEU A 173 -10.78 -6.29 4.64
C LEU A 173 -11.75 -5.87 5.76
N LYS A 174 -13.01 -5.60 5.43
CA LYS A 174 -14.02 -5.20 6.41
C LYS A 174 -14.28 -6.31 7.43
N GLU A 175 -14.62 -7.51 6.96
CA GLU A 175 -14.94 -8.66 7.81
C GLU A 175 -13.73 -9.10 8.64
N GLY A 176 -12.53 -9.05 8.07
CA GLY A 176 -11.29 -9.31 8.78
C GLY A 176 -11.05 -8.31 9.91
N ASN A 177 -11.26 -7.01 9.65
CA ASN A 177 -11.13 -5.97 10.67
C ASN A 177 -12.19 -6.10 11.77
N ASP A 178 -13.44 -6.40 11.41
CA ASP A 178 -14.53 -6.64 12.37
C ASP A 178 -14.19 -7.84 13.29
N ALA A 179 -13.69 -8.95 12.71
CA ALA A 179 -13.23 -10.12 13.46
C ALA A 179 -12.00 -9.83 14.33
N PHE A 180 -11.03 -9.06 13.82
CA PHE A 180 -9.84 -8.66 14.57
C PHE A 180 -10.20 -7.82 15.79
N ASN A 181 -11.10 -6.85 15.64
CA ASN A 181 -11.60 -6.02 16.74
C ASN A 181 -12.36 -6.85 17.78
N ALA A 182 -13.06 -7.90 17.34
CA ALA A 182 -13.68 -8.90 18.23
C ALA A 182 -12.69 -9.91 18.84
N LYS A 183 -11.38 -9.78 18.57
CA LYS A 183 -10.31 -10.73 18.93
C LYS A 183 -10.54 -12.16 18.42
N ASN A 184 -11.38 -12.31 17.40
CA ASN A 184 -11.55 -13.57 16.68
C ASN A 184 -10.45 -13.67 15.62
N PHE A 185 -9.24 -13.93 16.08
CA PHE A 185 -8.06 -13.88 15.21
C PHE A 185 -8.08 -14.96 14.13
N ASP A 186 -8.69 -16.13 14.37
CA ASP A 186 -8.81 -17.18 13.36
C ASP A 186 -9.63 -16.71 12.15
N VAL A 187 -10.80 -16.10 12.41
CA VAL A 187 -11.63 -15.52 11.34
C VAL A 187 -10.93 -14.34 10.69
N ALA A 188 -10.28 -13.47 11.48
CA ALA A 188 -9.54 -12.33 10.94
C ALA A 188 -8.44 -12.78 9.96
N ILE A 189 -7.61 -13.75 10.34
CA ILE A 189 -6.55 -14.30 9.50
C ILE A 189 -7.13 -14.88 8.20
N ALA A 190 -8.17 -15.73 8.30
CA ALA A 190 -8.80 -16.33 7.14
C ALA A 190 -9.35 -15.27 6.16
N LYS A 191 -9.94 -14.19 6.68
CA LYS A 191 -10.46 -13.09 5.86
C LYS A 191 -9.36 -12.26 5.22
N TYR A 192 -8.27 -11.98 5.94
CA TYR A 192 -7.14 -11.32 5.32
C TYR A 192 -6.49 -12.19 4.24
N ASP A 193 -6.40 -13.50 4.43
CA ASP A 193 -5.92 -14.44 3.41
C ASP A 193 -6.82 -14.47 2.17
N GLU A 194 -8.14 -14.42 2.34
CA GLU A 194 -9.12 -14.30 1.24
C GLU A 194 -8.85 -13.05 0.39
N GLY A 195 -8.68 -11.89 1.04
CA GLY A 195 -8.37 -10.63 0.36
C GLY A 195 -7.01 -10.65 -0.34
N ILE A 196 -5.97 -11.19 0.31
CA ILE A 196 -4.62 -11.29 -0.29
C ILE A 196 -4.63 -12.21 -1.51
N THR A 197 -5.38 -13.31 -1.45
CA THR A 197 -5.47 -14.27 -2.56
C THR A 197 -6.22 -13.68 -3.76
N ALA A 198 -7.19 -12.80 -3.51
CA ALA A 198 -7.95 -12.16 -4.56
C ALA A 198 -7.12 -11.18 -5.41
N ASP A 199 -6.18 -10.45 -4.77
CA ASP A 199 -5.29 -9.50 -5.45
C ASP A 199 -3.95 -9.33 -4.72
N PRO A 200 -3.02 -10.29 -4.87
CA PRO A 200 -1.79 -10.35 -4.06
C PRO A 200 -0.77 -9.26 -4.40
N ASP A 201 -0.82 -8.73 -5.62
CA ASP A 201 0.19 -7.82 -6.16
C ASP A 201 -0.29 -6.36 -6.18
N PHE A 202 -1.58 -6.11 -5.90
CA PHE A 202 -2.10 -4.75 -5.86
C PHE A 202 -1.60 -4.01 -4.62
N VAL A 203 -0.64 -3.13 -4.86
CA VAL A 203 0.04 -2.29 -3.87
C VAL A 203 -0.96 -1.51 -3.00
N GLY A 204 -2.10 -1.09 -3.55
CA GLY A 204 -3.09 -0.28 -2.82
C GLY A 204 -3.74 -0.99 -1.63
N THR A 205 -3.80 -2.33 -1.63
CA THR A 205 -4.50 -3.10 -0.57
C THR A 205 -3.71 -4.28 -0.03
N ALA A 206 -2.90 -4.95 -0.83
CA ALA A 206 -2.17 -6.16 -0.40
C ALA A 206 -1.28 -5.90 0.84
N PRO A 207 -0.48 -4.82 0.93
CA PRO A 207 0.31 -4.52 2.12
C PRO A 207 -0.54 -4.25 3.36
N VAL A 208 -1.73 -3.65 3.20
CA VAL A 208 -2.65 -3.37 4.31
C VAL A 208 -3.18 -4.67 4.89
N LEU A 209 -3.66 -5.57 4.02
CA LEU A 209 -4.11 -6.90 4.44
C LEU A 209 -2.98 -7.72 5.06
N LEU A 210 -1.77 -7.67 4.50
CA LEU A 210 -0.59 -8.36 5.05
C LEU A 210 -0.20 -7.82 6.42
N ASN A 211 -0.21 -6.50 6.63
CA ASN A 211 0.02 -5.88 7.93
C ASN A 211 -1.04 -6.32 8.95
N ASN A 212 -2.32 -6.29 8.58
CA ASN A 212 -3.41 -6.68 9.46
C ASN A 212 -3.36 -8.18 9.81
N ARG A 213 -2.99 -9.03 8.84
CA ARG A 213 -2.73 -10.45 9.08
C ARG A 213 -1.56 -10.66 10.02
N GLY A 214 -0.47 -9.91 9.85
CA GLY A 214 0.68 -9.92 10.76
C GLY A 214 0.28 -9.57 12.20
N ALA A 215 -0.54 -8.53 12.38
CA ALA A 215 -1.09 -8.16 13.67
C ALA A 215 -2.02 -9.23 14.25
N ALA A 216 -2.86 -9.88 13.43
CA ALA A 216 -3.76 -10.94 13.86
C ALA A 216 -3.01 -12.18 14.35
N TYR A 217 -1.97 -12.60 13.61
CA TYR A 217 -1.06 -13.66 14.06
C TYR A 217 -0.38 -13.28 15.39
N LEU A 218 0.15 -12.06 15.51
CA LEU A 218 0.78 -11.61 16.75
C LEU A 218 -0.19 -11.64 17.95
N GLY A 219 -1.43 -11.21 17.74
CA GLY A 219 -2.50 -11.26 18.74
C GLY A 219 -2.82 -12.69 19.17
N ARG A 220 -3.06 -13.60 18.20
CA ARG A 220 -3.35 -15.01 18.48
C ARG A 220 -2.20 -15.73 19.16
N GLY A 221 -0.96 -15.47 18.75
CA GLY A 221 0.24 -16.02 19.37
C GLY A 221 0.41 -15.54 20.80
N THR A 222 0.18 -14.25 21.06
CA THR A 222 0.21 -13.67 22.41
C THR A 222 -0.85 -14.29 23.32
N ASP A 223 -2.07 -14.48 22.82
CA ASP A 223 -3.14 -15.14 23.58
C ASP A 223 -2.82 -16.61 23.87
N SER A 224 -2.26 -17.31 22.89
CA SER A 224 -1.82 -18.71 23.04
C SER A 224 -0.73 -18.83 24.10
N TYR A 225 0.28 -17.94 24.08
CA TYR A 225 1.34 -17.89 25.09
C TYR A 225 0.78 -17.62 26.49
N ASN A 226 -0.07 -16.59 26.63
CA ASN A 226 -0.65 -16.19 27.90
C ASN A 226 -1.53 -17.28 28.53
N LYS A 227 -2.20 -18.09 27.71
CA LYS A 227 -2.92 -19.29 28.16
C LYS A 227 -1.93 -20.38 28.57
N ALA A 228 -0.94 -20.66 27.73
CA ALA A 228 0.03 -21.73 27.93
C ALA A 228 0.79 -21.61 29.26
N ILE A 229 1.26 -20.40 29.61
CA ILE A 229 2.04 -20.18 30.85
C ILE A 229 1.22 -20.36 32.14
N LYS A 230 -0.10 -20.54 32.04
CA LYS A 230 -0.99 -20.80 33.18
C LYS A 230 -1.36 -22.28 33.33
N LEU A 231 -1.01 -23.11 32.35
CA LEU A 231 -1.30 -24.54 32.37
C LEU A 231 -0.33 -25.26 33.30
N THR A 232 -0.85 -26.22 34.05
CA THR A 232 -0.06 -27.07 34.96
C THR A 232 0.44 -28.33 34.27
N GLU A 233 -0.28 -28.82 33.25
CA GLU A 233 0.13 -29.98 32.47
C GLU A 233 1.29 -29.62 31.53
N PRO A 234 2.50 -30.22 31.69
CA PRO A 234 3.69 -29.78 30.96
C PRO A 234 3.56 -29.86 29.44
N THR A 235 2.94 -30.92 28.93
CA THR A 235 2.76 -31.12 27.48
C THR A 235 1.85 -30.04 26.88
N GLU A 236 0.72 -29.74 27.52
CA GLU A 236 -0.21 -28.72 27.02
C GLU A 236 0.40 -27.31 27.07
N MET A 237 1.18 -27.01 28.12
CA MET A 237 1.97 -25.77 28.21
C MET A 237 2.95 -25.66 27.04
N VAL A 238 3.71 -26.72 26.75
CA VAL A 238 4.69 -26.72 25.65
C VAL A 238 3.98 -26.55 24.31
N ASP A 239 2.89 -27.27 24.07
CA ASP A 239 2.12 -27.17 22.84
C ASP A 239 1.55 -25.77 22.61
N GLY A 240 1.02 -25.14 23.67
CA GLY A 240 0.54 -23.77 23.61
C GLY A 240 1.65 -22.76 23.28
N LYS A 241 2.85 -22.94 23.84
CA LYS A 241 4.04 -22.13 23.50
C LYS A 241 4.50 -22.37 22.07
N MET A 242 4.47 -23.61 21.58
CA MET A 242 4.85 -23.92 20.19
C MET A 242 3.87 -23.32 19.18
N LYS A 243 2.56 -23.29 19.49
CA LYS A 243 1.57 -22.55 18.70
C LYS A 243 1.86 -21.05 18.68
N ALA A 244 2.18 -20.46 19.83
CA ALA A 244 2.57 -19.06 19.90
C ALA A 244 3.81 -18.75 19.07
N LYS A 245 4.84 -19.60 19.15
CA LYS A 245 6.07 -19.51 18.35
C LYS A 245 5.78 -19.53 16.85
N ALA A 246 4.93 -20.45 16.39
CA ALA A 246 4.52 -20.53 14.99
C ALA A 246 3.78 -19.27 14.53
N ASP A 247 2.91 -18.70 15.39
CA ASP A 247 2.21 -17.45 15.08
C ASP A 247 3.15 -16.25 15.02
N PHE A 248 4.18 -16.17 15.87
CA PHE A 248 5.20 -15.11 15.75
C PHE A 248 5.99 -15.21 14.43
N LEU A 249 6.30 -16.42 13.96
CA LEU A 249 6.90 -16.64 12.64
C LEU A 249 5.96 -16.17 11.52
N ASN A 250 4.69 -16.58 11.54
CA ASN A 250 3.70 -16.19 10.54
C ASN A 250 3.46 -14.66 10.52
N ALA A 251 3.51 -14.02 11.69
CA ALA A 251 3.43 -12.58 11.82
C ALA A 251 4.64 -11.91 11.15
N ALA A 252 5.86 -12.33 11.48
CA ALA A 252 7.10 -11.80 10.91
C ALA A 252 7.11 -11.95 9.38
N GLN A 253 6.74 -13.13 8.85
CA GLN A 253 6.65 -13.38 7.42
C GLN A 253 5.61 -12.50 6.72
N SER A 254 4.49 -12.21 7.38
CA SER A 254 3.46 -11.31 6.82
C SER A 254 4.00 -9.89 6.68
N TYR A 255 4.73 -9.38 7.68
CA TYR A 255 5.37 -8.07 7.57
C TYR A 255 6.52 -8.02 6.56
N VAL A 256 7.31 -9.09 6.42
CA VAL A 256 8.32 -9.20 5.35
C VAL A 256 7.66 -9.11 3.98
N LYS A 257 6.57 -9.86 3.75
CA LYS A 257 5.82 -9.79 2.48
C LYS A 257 5.25 -8.38 2.24
N ALA A 258 4.65 -7.76 3.26
CA ALA A 258 4.14 -6.39 3.14
C ALA A 258 5.27 -5.42 2.75
N TRP A 259 6.43 -5.52 3.42
CA TRP A 259 7.60 -4.70 3.17
C TRP A 259 8.12 -4.87 1.74
N THR A 260 8.22 -6.10 1.25
CA THR A 260 8.65 -6.38 -0.13
C THR A 260 7.77 -5.67 -1.16
N VAL A 261 6.45 -5.65 -0.95
CA VAL A 261 5.51 -4.94 -1.84
C VAL A 261 5.73 -3.43 -1.74
N VAL A 262 5.71 -2.85 -0.53
CA VAL A 262 5.78 -1.38 -0.39
C VAL A 262 7.17 -0.81 -0.68
N LYS A 263 8.26 -1.57 -0.44
CA LYS A 263 9.63 -1.12 -0.71
C LYS A 263 9.84 -0.85 -2.20
N ASN A 264 9.24 -1.65 -3.06
CA ASN A 264 9.37 -1.57 -4.51
C ASN A 264 8.29 -0.70 -5.19
N ALA A 265 7.29 -0.23 -4.43
CA ALA A 265 6.19 0.57 -4.97
C ALA A 265 6.57 2.04 -5.20
N ASN A 266 6.05 2.62 -6.28
CA ASN A 266 6.09 4.06 -6.55
C ASN A 266 4.79 4.73 -6.11
N SER A 267 4.85 6.03 -5.86
CA SER A 267 3.65 6.81 -5.48
C SER A 267 2.55 6.79 -6.56
N SER A 268 2.91 6.61 -7.84
CA SER A 268 1.95 6.42 -8.94
C SER A 268 1.11 5.15 -8.81
N ASP A 269 1.59 4.15 -8.10
CA ASP A 269 0.99 2.81 -8.02
C ASP A 269 -0.03 2.70 -6.87
N THR A 270 -0.23 3.81 -6.14
CA THR A 270 -0.82 3.84 -4.80
C THR A 270 -2.03 4.76 -4.70
N THR A 271 -2.75 5.05 -5.78
CA THR A 271 -3.88 6.02 -5.78
C THR A 271 -4.78 5.88 -4.55
N GLY A 272 -4.74 6.86 -3.63
CA GLY A 272 -5.53 6.88 -2.38
C GLY A 272 -4.87 6.24 -1.15
N MET A 273 -3.66 5.69 -1.25
CA MET A 273 -2.86 5.11 -0.17
C MET A 273 -1.68 6.02 0.20
N ASP A 274 -1.50 6.25 1.51
CA ASP A 274 -0.28 6.88 2.02
C ASP A 274 0.84 5.83 2.14
N LEU A 275 1.63 5.68 1.07
CA LEU A 275 2.73 4.72 1.02
C LEU A 275 3.75 4.92 2.14
N GLY A 276 4.01 6.17 2.55
CA GLY A 276 4.94 6.48 3.64
C GLY A 276 4.41 5.99 4.99
N ALA A 277 3.13 6.26 5.26
CA ALA A 277 2.46 5.75 6.46
C ALA A 277 2.41 4.23 6.49
N THR A 278 2.13 3.56 5.36
CA THR A 278 2.12 2.10 5.31
C THR A 278 3.50 1.51 5.52
N LYS A 279 4.56 2.05 4.91
CA LYS A 279 5.96 1.65 5.18
C LYS A 279 6.28 1.73 6.67
N GLY A 280 5.97 2.87 7.30
CA GLY A 280 6.18 3.06 8.72
C GLY A 280 5.37 2.08 9.59
N ALA A 281 4.11 1.80 9.21
CA ALA A 281 3.26 0.85 9.92
C ALA A 281 3.80 -0.59 9.83
N THR A 282 4.24 -1.02 8.65
CA THR A 282 4.85 -2.35 8.44
C THR A 282 6.07 -2.54 9.32
N LEU A 283 6.99 -1.57 9.33
CA LEU A 283 8.22 -1.68 10.13
C LEU A 283 7.95 -1.65 11.64
N ARG A 284 7.02 -0.81 12.11
CA ARG A 284 6.60 -0.80 13.52
C ARG A 284 5.95 -2.11 13.93
N GLY A 285 5.05 -2.65 13.11
CA GLY A 285 4.39 -3.93 13.36
C GLY A 285 5.38 -5.09 13.43
N ALA A 286 6.36 -5.13 12.53
CA ALA A 286 7.45 -6.10 12.57
C ALA A 286 8.28 -5.98 13.86
N LYS A 287 8.65 -4.75 14.25
CA LYS A 287 9.37 -4.47 15.51
C LYS A 287 8.62 -5.04 16.72
N ASP A 288 7.30 -4.93 16.74
CA ASP A 288 6.48 -5.49 17.83
C ASP A 288 6.50 -7.02 17.88
N VAL A 289 6.56 -7.71 16.72
CA VAL A 289 6.78 -9.16 16.67
C VAL A 289 8.12 -9.52 17.30
N PHE A 290 9.19 -8.82 16.93
CA PHE A 290 10.54 -9.07 17.44
C PHE A 290 10.62 -8.87 18.95
N ARG A 291 10.03 -7.78 19.45
CA ARG A 291 9.89 -7.50 20.88
C ARG A 291 9.17 -8.63 21.63
N ILE A 292 8.08 -9.15 21.09
CA ILE A 292 7.29 -10.19 21.79
C ILE A 292 7.99 -11.54 21.71
N ALA A 293 8.51 -11.92 20.54
CA ALA A 293 9.24 -13.17 20.36
C ALA A 293 10.48 -13.24 21.27
N SER A 294 11.24 -12.14 21.39
CA SER A 294 12.40 -12.09 22.25
C SER A 294 12.04 -12.15 23.74
N ARG A 295 11.03 -11.38 24.19
CA ARG A 295 10.58 -11.38 25.60
C ARG A 295 9.98 -12.70 26.06
N THR A 296 9.42 -13.48 25.14
CA THR A 296 8.87 -14.80 25.43
C THR A 296 9.89 -15.93 25.30
N GLU A 297 11.10 -15.62 24.80
CA GLU A 297 12.14 -16.58 24.42
C GLU A 297 11.64 -17.60 23.36
N LEU A 298 10.60 -17.25 22.61
CA LEU A 298 10.00 -18.09 21.56
C LEU A 298 10.44 -17.60 20.18
N VAL A 299 11.74 -17.74 19.91
CA VAL A 299 12.34 -17.27 18.65
C VAL A 299 12.50 -18.43 17.68
N ASP A 300 11.84 -18.33 16.54
CA ASP A 300 12.06 -19.20 15.39
C ASP A 300 13.18 -18.64 14.50
N PRO A 301 14.02 -19.46 13.84
CA PRO A 301 15.03 -18.97 12.90
C PRO A 301 14.47 -18.01 11.84
N GLY A 302 13.25 -18.24 11.34
CA GLY A 302 12.63 -17.31 10.38
C GLY A 302 12.27 -15.94 10.96
N VAL A 303 12.11 -15.82 12.28
CA VAL A 303 11.88 -14.53 12.96
C VAL A 303 13.15 -13.70 13.00
N ILE A 304 14.31 -14.32 13.31
CA ILE A 304 15.58 -13.59 13.30
C ILE A 304 15.98 -13.20 11.87
N ASP A 305 15.68 -14.03 10.86
CA ASP A 305 15.91 -13.67 9.46
C ASP A 305 15.05 -12.47 9.02
N ALA A 306 13.79 -12.41 9.46
CA ALA A 306 12.95 -11.25 9.26
C ALA A 306 13.49 -10.00 9.99
N ALA A 307 14.03 -10.15 11.20
CA ALA A 307 14.62 -9.04 11.96
C ALA A 307 15.88 -8.47 11.29
N LYS A 308 16.77 -9.34 10.79
CA LYS A 308 17.95 -8.96 10.00
C LYS A 308 17.57 -8.10 8.78
N LEU A 309 16.40 -8.36 8.19
CA LEU A 309 15.89 -7.61 7.05
C LEU A 309 15.22 -6.29 7.48
N LEU A 310 14.36 -6.30 8.49
CA LEU A 310 13.43 -5.19 8.78
C LEU A 310 13.94 -4.20 9.84
N ILE A 311 14.78 -4.62 10.79
CA ILE A 311 15.33 -3.70 11.80
C ILE A 311 16.21 -2.61 11.17
N PRO A 312 17.14 -2.89 10.23
CA PRO A 312 17.93 -1.84 9.59
C PRO A 312 17.07 -0.81 8.85
N GLU A 313 15.96 -1.26 8.24
CA GLU A 313 15.00 -0.39 7.54
C GLU A 313 14.23 0.48 8.54
N TYR A 314 13.82 -0.07 9.69
CA TYR A 314 13.22 0.69 10.78
C TYR A 314 14.18 1.75 11.34
N VAL A 315 15.41 1.36 11.66
CA VAL A 315 16.43 2.26 12.20
C VAL A 315 16.76 3.37 11.19
N SER A 316 16.83 3.06 9.90
CA SER A 316 17.12 4.08 8.87
C SER A 316 15.99 5.09 8.70
N SER A 317 14.73 4.69 8.95
CA SER A 317 13.54 5.54 8.75
C SER A 317 13.05 6.27 10.02
N GLU A 318 13.45 5.82 11.21
CA GLU A 318 12.99 6.38 12.49
C GLU A 318 13.86 7.57 12.93
N PRO A 319 13.34 8.80 13.04
CA PRO A 319 14.14 9.94 13.50
C PRO A 319 14.45 9.89 15.01
N ASP A 320 13.61 9.26 15.81
CA ASP A 320 13.76 9.22 17.27
C ASP A 320 14.88 8.26 17.69
N VAL A 321 15.93 8.84 18.27
CA VAL A 321 17.14 8.12 18.71
C VAL A 321 16.84 7.09 19.82
N ALA A 322 15.88 7.36 20.70
CA ALA A 322 15.49 6.41 21.74
C ALA A 322 14.72 5.22 21.14
N LYS A 323 13.86 5.45 20.15
CA LYS A 323 13.15 4.36 19.43
C LYS A 323 14.08 3.51 18.57
N LYS A 324 15.13 4.11 18.00
CA LYS A 324 16.21 3.37 17.32
C LYS A 324 16.94 2.45 18.29
N ALA A 325 17.37 2.98 19.43
CA ALA A 325 18.03 2.19 20.46
C ALA A 325 17.13 1.06 21.01
N GLU A 326 15.83 1.32 21.15
CA GLU A 326 14.85 0.29 21.52
C GLU A 326 14.76 -0.83 20.47
N ALA A 327 14.75 -0.50 19.18
CA ALA A 327 14.73 -1.50 18.11
C ALA A 327 16.01 -2.35 18.06
N GLU A 328 17.19 -1.72 18.22
CA GLU A 328 18.48 -2.41 18.32
C GLU A 328 18.54 -3.31 19.57
N LEU A 329 17.91 -2.91 20.69
CA LEU A 329 17.79 -3.74 21.89
C LEU A 329 17.00 -5.03 21.60
N PHE A 330 15.83 -4.93 20.95
CA PHE A 330 15.05 -6.12 20.59
C PHE A 330 15.79 -7.02 19.59
N TYR A 331 16.55 -6.42 18.67
CA TYR A 331 17.37 -7.17 17.72
C TYR A 331 18.48 -7.94 18.42
N ALA A 332 19.15 -7.32 19.39
CA ALA A 332 20.14 -7.97 20.25
C ALA A 332 19.53 -9.10 21.10
N ASP A 333 18.34 -8.88 21.67
CA ASP A 333 17.62 -9.92 22.42
C ASP A 333 17.29 -11.14 21.54
N LEU A 334 16.90 -10.93 20.28
CA LEU A 334 16.64 -12.03 19.35
C LEU A 334 17.90 -12.85 19.06
N PHE A 335 19.04 -12.19 18.78
CA PHE A 335 20.31 -12.89 18.58
C PHE A 335 20.70 -13.71 19.80
N ARG A 336 20.57 -13.12 21.00
CA ARG A 336 20.83 -13.81 22.28
C ARG A 336 19.93 -15.04 22.43
N ALA A 337 18.63 -14.91 22.20
CA ALA A 337 17.67 -16.00 22.31
C ALA A 337 17.96 -17.15 21.32
N THR A 338 18.58 -16.85 20.18
CA THR A 338 19.03 -17.86 19.20
C THR A 338 20.45 -18.38 19.45
N GLY A 339 21.14 -17.89 20.49
CA GLY A 339 22.49 -18.32 20.84
C GLY A 339 23.62 -17.64 20.05
N ASP A 340 23.31 -16.68 19.17
CA ASP A 340 24.32 -15.88 18.47
C ASP A 340 24.80 -14.74 19.38
N TYR A 341 25.54 -15.11 20.42
CA TYR A 341 25.94 -14.19 21.47
C TYR A 341 26.88 -13.10 20.98
N GLN A 342 27.68 -13.35 19.93
CA GLN A 342 28.56 -12.33 19.38
C GLN A 342 27.76 -11.24 18.66
N ALA A 343 26.81 -11.62 17.79
CA ALA A 343 25.94 -10.65 17.14
C ALA A 343 25.07 -9.89 18.15
N ALA A 344 24.62 -10.57 19.22
CA ALA A 344 23.91 -9.93 20.32
C ALA A 344 24.77 -8.84 21.01
N ILE A 345 26.02 -9.14 21.36
CA ILE A 345 26.96 -8.17 21.97
C ILE A 345 27.14 -6.95 21.07
N ASP A 346 27.33 -7.16 19.77
CA ASP A 346 27.55 -6.06 18.82
C ASP A 346 26.32 -5.15 18.72
N ALA A 347 25.11 -5.73 18.70
CA ALA A 347 23.86 -4.98 18.69
C ALA A 347 23.61 -4.24 20.03
N TYR A 348 23.85 -4.87 21.18
CA TYR A 348 23.76 -4.18 22.48
C TYR A 348 24.77 -3.04 22.62
N LYS A 349 25.97 -3.16 22.05
CA LYS A 349 26.97 -2.08 22.08
C LYS A 349 26.46 -0.84 21.36
N LYS A 350 25.72 -0.97 20.25
CA LYS A 350 25.04 0.17 19.61
C LYS A 350 24.01 0.83 20.51
N VAL A 351 23.30 0.07 21.34
CA VAL A 351 22.41 0.63 22.37
C VAL A 351 23.21 1.47 23.35
N LEU A 352 24.38 0.99 23.79
CA LEU A 352 25.25 1.71 24.73
C LEU A 352 25.96 2.94 24.13
N GLU A 353 26.15 3.02 22.81
CA GLU A 353 26.65 4.24 22.16
C GLU A 353 25.71 5.44 22.40
N VAL A 354 24.41 5.18 22.48
CA VAL A 354 23.37 6.18 22.70
C VAL A 354 22.99 6.29 24.17
N GLN A 355 22.92 5.16 24.87
CA GLN A 355 22.52 5.06 26.27
C GLN A 355 23.59 4.30 27.06
N PRO A 356 24.71 4.96 27.43
CA PRO A 356 25.87 4.29 28.02
C PRO A 356 25.59 3.52 29.31
N ASP A 357 24.55 3.93 30.04
CA ASP A 357 24.14 3.35 31.32
C ASP A 357 22.80 2.59 31.21
N ASN A 358 22.43 2.11 30.01
CA ASN A 358 21.25 1.27 29.82
C ASN A 358 21.43 -0.07 30.56
N PRO A 359 20.64 -0.34 31.62
CA PRO A 359 20.83 -1.54 32.44
C PRO A 359 20.48 -2.84 31.71
N ASP A 360 19.53 -2.82 30.77
CA ASP A 360 19.19 -4.00 29.98
C ASP A 360 20.38 -4.44 29.11
N ALA A 361 20.97 -3.50 28.35
CA ALA A 361 22.12 -3.80 27.49
C ALA A 361 23.35 -4.23 28.30
N LEU A 362 23.64 -3.58 29.43
CA LEU A 362 24.77 -3.96 30.30
C LEU A 362 24.62 -5.38 30.87
N ALA A 363 23.44 -5.72 31.38
CA ALA A 363 23.17 -7.06 31.91
C ALA A 363 23.28 -8.12 30.81
N MET A 364 22.69 -7.87 29.64
CA MET A 364 22.65 -8.85 28.56
C MET A 364 24.02 -9.03 27.88
N ILE A 365 24.83 -7.97 27.69
CA ILE A 365 26.22 -8.11 27.24
C ILE A 365 27.00 -8.98 28.22
N GLY A 366 26.85 -8.73 29.52
CA GLY A 366 27.49 -9.51 30.58
C GLY A 366 27.12 -11.00 30.50
N ALA A 367 25.83 -11.31 30.33
CA ALA A 367 25.34 -12.67 30.15
C ALA A 367 25.84 -13.33 28.86
N CYS A 368 25.90 -12.59 27.75
CA CYS A 368 26.43 -13.09 26.47
C CYS A 368 27.93 -13.43 26.57
N TYR A 369 28.75 -12.58 27.19
CA TYR A 369 30.16 -12.88 27.43
C TYR A 369 30.36 -14.08 28.35
N TYR A 370 29.53 -14.22 29.39
CA TYR A 370 29.53 -15.40 30.23
C TYR A 370 29.20 -16.67 29.42
N ALA A 371 28.16 -16.64 28.58
CA ALA A 371 27.80 -17.78 27.74
C ALA A 371 28.90 -18.15 26.73
N LEU A 372 29.54 -17.16 26.10
CA LEU A 372 30.68 -17.39 25.19
C LEU A 372 31.88 -17.98 25.92
N GLY A 373 32.22 -17.47 27.12
CA GLY A 373 33.31 -18.01 27.91
C GLY A 373 33.08 -19.46 28.33
N ALA A 374 31.84 -19.79 28.71
CA ALA A 374 31.44 -21.15 29.06
C ALA A 374 31.51 -22.10 27.87
N ALA A 375 31.08 -21.65 26.69
CA ALA A 375 31.18 -22.43 25.46
C ALA A 375 32.64 -22.60 24.97
N ASN A 376 33.53 -21.67 25.30
CA ASN A 376 34.93 -21.66 24.87
C ASN A 376 35.89 -22.13 25.99
N ASN A 377 35.66 -23.31 26.56
CA ASN A 377 36.55 -23.93 27.56
C ASN A 377 36.87 -23.02 28.77
N SER A 378 35.86 -22.32 29.30
CA SER A 378 36.02 -21.38 30.43
C SER A 378 37.02 -20.25 30.13
N ASP A 379 36.89 -19.63 28.96
CA ASP A 379 37.72 -18.49 28.53
C ASP A 379 37.64 -17.34 29.55
N LYS A 380 38.74 -17.15 30.29
CA LYS A 380 38.84 -16.14 31.37
C LYS A 380 38.75 -14.72 30.84
N ALA A 381 39.16 -14.45 29.60
CA ALA A 381 39.07 -13.12 29.03
C ALA A 381 37.60 -12.74 28.78
N MET A 382 36.83 -13.65 28.21
CA MET A 382 35.38 -13.46 28.02
C MET A 382 34.66 -13.32 29.36
N TYR A 383 34.97 -14.18 30.33
CA TYR A 383 34.43 -14.05 31.68
C TYR A 383 34.78 -12.72 32.34
N GLN A 384 36.00 -12.20 32.16
CA GLN A 384 36.41 -10.92 32.73
C GLN A 384 35.63 -9.76 32.09
N GLU A 385 35.46 -9.76 30.76
CA GLU A 385 34.60 -8.79 30.08
C GLU A 385 33.17 -8.85 30.62
N GLY A 386 32.59 -10.05 30.69
CA GLY A 386 31.26 -10.26 31.25
C GLY A 386 31.13 -9.70 32.66
N ALA A 387 32.07 -10.02 33.55
CA ALA A 387 32.10 -9.50 34.92
C ALA A 387 32.13 -7.96 34.97
N ASN A 388 32.91 -7.32 34.10
CA ASN A 388 33.02 -5.85 34.06
C ASN A 388 31.69 -5.19 33.65
N TYR A 389 30.99 -5.72 32.64
CA TYR A 389 29.67 -5.22 32.24
C TYR A 389 28.62 -5.43 33.33
N LEU A 390 28.61 -6.60 33.97
CA LEU A 390 27.71 -6.90 35.09
C LEU A 390 27.97 -6.01 36.31
N GLN A 391 29.24 -5.67 36.56
CA GLN A 391 29.59 -4.73 37.62
C GLN A 391 29.11 -3.31 37.32
N LYS A 392 29.18 -2.88 36.05
CA LYS A 392 28.61 -1.61 35.62
C LYS A 392 27.09 -1.62 35.74
N TYR A 393 26.42 -2.72 35.39
CA TYR A 393 25.00 -2.89 35.63
C TYR A 393 24.64 -2.65 37.11
N ILE A 394 25.37 -3.26 38.05
CA ILE A 394 25.12 -3.08 39.49
C ILE A 394 25.26 -1.61 39.94
N SER A 395 26.08 -0.79 39.28
CA SER A 395 26.26 0.61 39.66
C SER A 395 25.16 1.55 39.13
N VAL A 396 24.38 1.12 38.13
CA VAL A 396 23.36 1.97 37.47
C VAL A 396 21.94 1.42 37.53
N ALA A 397 21.78 0.11 37.73
CA ALA A 397 20.47 -0.53 37.70
C ALA A 397 19.64 -0.21 38.96
N PRO A 398 18.34 0.09 38.80
CA PRO A 398 17.46 0.29 39.95
C PRO A 398 17.26 -1.01 40.73
N ASP A 399 16.94 -0.90 42.03
CA ASP A 399 16.86 -2.05 42.93
C ASP A 399 15.86 -3.15 42.52
N GLY A 400 14.79 -2.77 41.82
CA GLY A 400 13.75 -3.68 41.31
C GLY A 400 13.97 -4.13 39.86
N HIS A 401 15.17 -3.93 39.29
CA HIS A 401 15.42 -4.28 37.90
C HIS A 401 15.31 -5.80 37.66
N LYS A 402 14.65 -6.18 36.55
CA LYS A 402 14.28 -7.57 36.22
C LYS A 402 15.46 -8.56 36.23
N TYR A 403 16.66 -8.12 35.85
CA TYR A 403 17.84 -8.98 35.75
C TYR A 403 18.70 -9.04 37.03
N LYS A 404 18.30 -8.39 38.12
CA LYS A 404 19.14 -8.28 39.34
C LYS A 404 19.55 -9.65 39.89
N LYS A 405 18.63 -10.62 39.88
CA LYS A 405 18.91 -11.99 40.32
C LYS A 405 19.86 -12.70 39.37
N ASP A 406 19.56 -12.71 38.07
CA ASP A 406 20.38 -13.38 37.06
C ASP A 406 21.81 -12.84 37.05
N VAL A 407 21.98 -11.51 37.16
CA VAL A 407 23.30 -10.88 37.27
C VAL A 407 24.05 -11.34 38.52
N ALA A 408 23.38 -11.43 39.67
CA ALA A 408 24.00 -11.90 40.91
C ALA A 408 24.47 -13.37 40.79
N ASP A 409 23.62 -14.22 40.21
CA ASP A 409 23.91 -15.65 40.02
C ASP A 409 25.12 -15.84 39.07
N ILE A 410 25.18 -15.07 37.97
CA ILE A 410 26.33 -15.09 37.04
C ILE A 410 27.61 -14.60 37.73
N LEU A 411 27.55 -13.50 38.49
CA LEU A 411 28.72 -12.99 39.22
C LEU A 411 29.22 -14.00 40.27
N GLU A 412 28.33 -14.74 40.94
CA GLU A 412 28.72 -15.81 41.86
C GLU A 412 29.41 -16.97 41.11
N ALA A 413 28.89 -17.37 39.96
CA ALA A 413 29.52 -18.38 39.11
C ALA A 413 30.92 -17.93 38.66
N LEU A 414 31.07 -16.68 38.23
CA LEU A 414 32.34 -16.10 37.82
C LEU A 414 33.35 -16.03 38.98
N LYS A 415 32.89 -15.78 40.20
CA LYS A 415 33.75 -15.82 41.39
C LYS A 415 34.33 -17.21 41.65
N LYS A 416 33.55 -18.28 41.44
CA LYS A 416 34.04 -19.67 41.55
C LYS A 416 35.10 -19.98 40.50
N GLU A 417 35.03 -19.29 39.36
CA GLU A 417 36.02 -19.29 38.30
C GLU A 417 37.22 -18.36 38.58
N ASN A 418 37.38 -17.81 39.80
CA ASN A 418 38.44 -16.85 40.16
C ASN A 418 38.44 -15.57 39.31
N VAL A 419 37.30 -15.18 38.74
CA VAL A 419 37.13 -13.93 38.00
C VAL A 419 36.52 -12.89 38.92
N ILE A 420 37.19 -11.74 39.06
CA ILE A 420 36.76 -10.64 39.92
C ILE A 420 36.52 -9.42 39.03
N PRO A 421 35.31 -8.82 39.06
CA PRO A 421 35.01 -7.65 38.25
C PRO A 421 35.89 -6.46 38.63
N GLN A 422 36.30 -5.69 37.63
CA GLN A 422 36.93 -4.40 37.86
C GLN A 422 35.86 -3.36 38.21
N LYS A 423 36.14 -2.49 39.20
CA LYS A 423 35.22 -1.40 39.54
C LYS A 423 35.17 -0.38 38.40
N VAL A 424 34.06 -0.35 37.66
CA VAL A 424 33.79 0.68 36.66
C VAL A 424 32.77 1.67 37.24
N PRO A 425 33.14 2.93 37.52
CA PRO A 425 32.19 3.93 37.98
C PRO A 425 31.13 4.21 36.90
N ALA A 426 29.91 4.54 37.33
CA ALA A 426 28.87 5.03 36.42
C ALA A 426 29.40 6.23 35.61
N THR A 427 28.97 6.38 34.35
CA THR A 427 29.41 7.55 33.57
C THR A 427 28.85 8.80 34.25
N GLY A 428 29.74 9.57 34.89
CA GLY A 428 29.34 10.72 35.69
C GLY A 428 28.51 11.67 34.83
N GLY A 429 27.25 11.88 35.21
CA GLY A 429 26.36 12.83 34.56
C GLY A 429 27.10 14.14 34.39
N GLY A 430 27.36 14.51 33.13
CA GLY A 430 28.20 15.63 32.79
C GLY A 430 27.78 16.87 33.58
N LYS A 431 28.68 17.41 34.39
CA LYS A 431 28.62 18.81 34.80
C LYS A 431 28.37 19.62 33.53
N LYS A 432 27.23 20.29 33.46
CA LYS A 432 27.03 21.44 32.58
C LYS A 432 28.27 22.34 32.76
N ARG A 433 29.20 22.29 31.81
CA ARG A 433 30.22 23.34 31.69
C ARG A 433 29.48 24.54 31.13
N GLY A 434 29.07 25.41 32.04
CA GLY A 434 28.74 26.78 31.69
C GLY A 434 30.01 27.49 31.24
N SER A 435 29.95 28.05 30.05
CA SER A 435 30.62 29.26 29.61
C SER A 435 30.05 29.62 28.25
#